data_AF-A0A0A8XTY5-F1
#
_entry.id   AF-A0A0A8XTY5-F1
#
_cell.length_a   1.000
_cell.length_b   1.000
_cell.length_c   1.000
_cell.angle_alpha   90.00
_cell.angle_beta   90.00
_cell.angle_gamma   90.00
#
_symmetry.space_group_name_H-M   'P 1'
#
loop_
_entity.id
_entity.type
_entity.pdbx_description
1 polymer ?
#
loop_
_entity_poly.entity_id
_entity_poly.type
_entity_poly.pdbx_seq_one_letter_code
_entity_poly.pdbx_strand_id
1 'polypeptide(L)'
;MAKKKERSVKKKERGVNVSGKPRHSLDVNRANDKKGAGGGAGGGSRSAATVRRLKMYKMRPLRDSGGKVLKNDLQSKELPNTRIEPDRRWFGNTRVVGQKELGLFREELQSRMSNNYNVILKERKLPLSLLQDHQKQAKAHLLDIEPFEHAFGPKGKRKRPKLMALDYESLLKKS
;
A
#
# COMPACT_ATOMS: atom_id res chain seq x y z
N MET A 1 -3.40 -62.82 28.88
CA MET A 1 -3.61 -62.21 27.55
C MET A 1 -3.19 -60.75 27.59
N ALA A 2 -2.06 -60.39 26.97
CA ALA A 2 -1.51 -59.03 27.01
C ALA A 2 -2.05 -58.17 25.85
N LYS A 3 -2.63 -57.01 26.17
CA LYS A 3 -3.17 -56.05 25.21
C LYS A 3 -2.02 -55.18 24.66
N LYS A 4 -1.63 -55.40 23.40
CA LYS A 4 -0.59 -54.63 22.69
C LYS A 4 -1.13 -53.23 22.35
N LYS A 5 -0.52 -52.18 22.91
CA LYS A 5 -0.90 -50.78 22.68
C LYS A 5 -0.18 -50.27 21.43
N GLU A 6 -0.90 -50.10 20.32
CA GLU A 6 -0.36 -49.46 19.12
C GLU A 6 0.00 -47.99 19.42
N ARG A 7 1.23 -47.60 19.08
CA ARG A 7 1.70 -46.21 19.14
C ARG A 7 1.47 -45.57 17.78
N SER A 8 0.58 -44.58 17.72
CA SER A 8 0.38 -43.74 16.55
C SER A 8 1.61 -42.88 16.28
N VAL A 9 2.19 -43.02 15.09
CA VAL A 9 3.32 -42.20 14.62
C VAL A 9 2.78 -40.84 14.21
N LYS A 10 3.00 -39.80 15.04
CA LYS A 10 2.76 -38.40 14.64
C LYS A 10 3.69 -38.07 13.48
N LYS A 11 3.13 -37.95 12.28
CA LYS A 11 3.82 -37.48 11.07
C LYS A 11 4.21 -36.01 11.29
N LYS A 12 5.49 -35.77 11.60
CA LYS A 12 6.05 -34.43 11.71
C LYS A 12 6.15 -33.87 10.29
N GLU A 13 5.36 -32.85 9.99
CA GLU A 13 5.40 -32.17 8.70
C GLU A 13 6.83 -31.69 8.39
N ARG A 14 7.24 -31.89 7.13
CA ARG A 14 8.57 -31.46 6.67
C ARG A 14 8.57 -29.93 6.59
N GLY A 15 9.42 -29.30 7.40
CA GLY A 15 9.63 -27.85 7.32
C GLY A 15 10.13 -27.49 5.92
N VAL A 16 9.41 -26.61 5.25
CA VAL A 16 9.84 -26.02 3.97
C VAL A 16 11.03 -25.12 4.27
N ASN A 17 12.23 -25.60 3.96
CA ASN A 17 13.45 -24.79 4.03
C ASN A 17 13.42 -23.77 2.88
N VAL A 18 12.95 -22.56 3.15
CA VAL A 18 13.17 -21.41 2.27
C VAL A 18 14.63 -21.00 2.47
N SER A 19 15.53 -21.48 1.62
CA SER A 19 16.96 -21.19 1.73
C SER A 19 17.22 -19.68 1.65
N GLY A 20 17.90 -19.12 2.65
CA GLY A 20 18.22 -17.69 2.70
C GLY A 20 18.70 -17.23 4.07
N LYS A 21 19.54 -16.18 4.09
CA LYS A 21 19.89 -15.49 5.34
C LYS A 21 18.62 -14.81 5.89
N PRO A 22 18.35 -14.86 7.21
CA PRO A 22 17.12 -14.34 7.77
C PRO A 22 16.96 -12.85 7.48
N ARG A 23 15.87 -12.44 6.81
CA ARG A 23 15.72 -11.06 6.33
C ARG A 23 15.03 -10.14 7.35
N HIS A 24 14.23 -10.70 8.25
CA HIS A 24 13.51 -9.93 9.27
C HIS A 24 13.33 -10.72 10.57
N SER A 25 12.75 -10.08 11.58
CA SER A 25 12.66 -10.64 12.94
C SER A 25 11.77 -11.87 13.07
N LEU A 26 10.78 -12.01 12.20
CA LEU A 26 9.78 -13.09 12.23
C LEU A 26 10.09 -14.19 11.20
N ASP A 27 11.28 -14.16 10.59
CA ASP A 27 11.70 -15.13 9.58
C ASP A 27 11.90 -16.52 10.20
N VAL A 28 11.27 -17.53 9.61
CA VAL A 28 11.33 -18.93 10.07
C VAL A 28 12.74 -19.52 9.95
N ASN A 29 13.56 -18.99 9.02
CA ASN A 29 14.95 -19.41 8.82
C ASN A 29 15.91 -18.77 9.83
N ARG A 30 15.42 -17.91 10.73
CA ARG A 30 16.23 -17.31 11.80
C ARG A 30 16.58 -18.40 12.81
N ALA A 31 17.85 -18.81 12.82
CA ALA A 31 18.39 -19.66 13.87
C ALA A 31 18.14 -19.02 15.24
N ASN A 32 17.48 -19.75 16.14
CA ASN A 32 17.54 -19.44 17.56
C ASN A 32 18.98 -19.71 17.98
N ASP A 33 19.78 -18.65 18.18
CA ASP A 33 21.20 -18.72 18.47
C ASP A 33 21.50 -19.75 19.57
N LYS A 34 21.92 -20.95 19.16
CA LYS A 34 22.53 -21.97 20.03
C LYS A 34 24.06 -21.87 20.05
N LYS A 35 24.66 -20.95 19.29
CA LYS A 35 26.13 -20.79 19.17
C LYS A 35 26.60 -19.39 19.57
N GLY A 36 26.28 -18.99 20.79
CA GLY A 36 26.76 -17.75 21.39
C GLY A 36 26.66 -17.72 22.92
N ALA A 37 26.64 -18.89 23.57
CA ALA A 37 26.60 -19.00 25.02
C ALA A 37 27.99 -19.40 25.53
N GLY A 38 28.86 -18.41 25.71
CA GLY A 38 29.93 -18.50 26.70
C GLY A 38 29.35 -18.09 28.05
N GLY A 39 29.17 -19.07 28.95
CA GLY A 39 29.09 -18.87 30.40
C GLY A 39 27.71 -18.67 31.03
N GLY A 40 27.24 -19.71 31.75
CA GLY A 40 26.33 -19.56 32.90
C GLY A 40 24.87 -19.97 32.70
N ALA A 41 24.55 -21.23 33.05
CA ALA A 41 23.25 -21.75 33.51
C ALA A 41 21.95 -21.02 33.06
N GLY A 42 21.45 -21.35 31.86
CA GLY A 42 20.10 -20.97 31.41
C GLY A 42 20.00 -21.00 29.88
N GLY A 43 19.10 -21.83 29.34
CA GLY A 43 19.08 -22.21 27.92
C GLY A 43 19.03 -21.06 26.90
N GLY A 44 19.82 -21.21 25.83
CA GLY A 44 19.71 -20.53 24.53
C GLY A 44 19.18 -19.09 24.54
N SER A 45 20.05 -18.13 24.84
CA SER A 45 19.70 -16.71 24.81
C SER A 45 19.15 -16.27 23.45
N ARG A 46 18.06 -15.50 23.45
CA ARG A 46 17.49 -14.88 22.25
C ARG A 46 18.49 -13.87 21.65
N SER A 47 18.56 -13.81 20.33
CA SER A 47 19.39 -12.81 19.63
C SER A 47 19.02 -11.37 20.03
N ALA A 48 19.97 -10.43 20.01
CA ALA A 48 19.75 -9.05 20.45
C ALA A 48 18.60 -8.36 19.71
N ALA A 49 18.45 -8.61 18.40
CA ALA A 49 17.34 -8.10 17.59
C ALA A 49 15.98 -8.66 18.06
N THR A 50 15.95 -9.95 18.42
CA THR A 50 14.75 -10.60 18.98
C THR A 50 14.39 -10.00 20.33
N VAL A 51 15.37 -9.73 21.19
CA VAL A 51 15.15 -9.07 22.49
C VAL A 51 14.57 -7.67 22.31
N ARG A 52 15.11 -6.84 21.40
CA ARG A 52 14.59 -5.48 21.13
C ARG A 52 13.15 -5.50 20.62
N ARG A 53 12.81 -6.40 19.68
CA ARG A 53 11.42 -6.57 19.22
C ARG A 53 10.49 -7.00 20.36
N LEU A 54 10.90 -7.94 21.20
CA LEU A 54 10.04 -8.38 22.30
C LEU A 54 9.85 -7.29 23.37
N LYS A 55 10.86 -6.43 23.58
CA LYS A 55 10.72 -5.22 24.41
C LYS A 55 9.69 -4.25 23.81
N MET A 56 9.59 -4.14 22.49
CA MET A 56 8.58 -3.31 21.80
C MET A 56 7.13 -3.69 22.18
N TYR A 57 6.81 -4.97 22.38
CA TYR A 57 5.46 -5.36 22.85
C TYR A 57 5.20 -5.03 24.32
N LYS A 58 6.23 -4.65 25.09
CA LYS A 58 6.14 -4.33 26.52
C LYS A 58 6.25 -2.82 26.81
N MET A 59 6.19 -1.98 25.78
CA MET A 59 6.40 -0.54 25.91
C MET A 59 5.23 0.09 26.68
N ARG A 60 5.53 0.66 27.85
CA ARG A 60 4.56 1.34 28.73
C ARG A 60 5.24 2.58 29.33
N PRO A 61 4.49 3.64 29.64
CA PRO A 61 5.06 4.80 30.32
C PRO A 61 5.62 4.40 31.69
N LEU A 62 6.86 4.80 31.97
CA LEU A 62 7.46 4.66 33.29
C LEU A 62 6.96 5.79 34.18
N ARG A 63 6.48 5.46 35.39
CA ARG A 63 5.91 6.42 36.32
C ARG A 63 6.61 6.36 37.68
N ASP A 64 6.60 7.49 38.39
CA ASP A 64 7.04 7.57 39.78
C ASP A 64 5.96 6.96 40.69
N SER A 65 6.31 6.71 41.96
CA SER A 65 5.38 6.40 43.06
C SER A 65 4.22 7.40 43.13
N GLY A 66 4.48 8.69 42.92
CA GLY A 66 3.46 9.75 42.84
C GLY A 66 2.70 9.81 41.50
N GLY A 67 2.86 8.84 40.61
CA GLY A 67 2.09 8.71 39.37
C GLY A 67 2.48 9.68 38.25
N LYS A 68 3.55 10.48 38.39
CA LYS A 68 4.10 11.33 37.31
C LYS A 68 4.86 10.48 36.29
N VAL A 69 4.70 10.75 34.99
CA VAL A 69 5.41 10.03 33.92
C VAL A 69 6.85 10.52 33.84
N LEU A 70 7.82 9.64 34.07
CA LEU A 70 9.25 9.94 33.88
C LEU A 70 9.65 9.80 32.41
N LYS A 71 9.21 8.72 31.77
CA LYS A 71 9.60 8.39 30.40
C LYS A 71 8.46 7.72 29.67
N ASN A 72 8.24 8.15 28.44
CA ASN A 72 7.32 7.52 27.53
C ASN A 72 7.94 7.49 26.14
N ASP A 73 8.05 6.30 25.57
CA ASP A 73 8.67 6.13 24.27
C ASP A 73 7.70 6.61 23.18
N LEU A 74 8.22 7.34 22.17
CA LEU A 74 7.47 7.90 21.04
C LEU A 74 6.41 8.96 21.39
N GLN A 75 6.33 9.40 22.65
CA GLN A 75 5.42 10.46 23.11
C GLN A 75 6.21 11.57 23.81
N SER A 76 7.14 12.19 23.08
CA SER A 76 7.86 13.37 23.56
C SER A 76 6.93 14.57 23.64
N LYS A 77 7.09 15.40 24.68
CA LYS A 77 6.33 16.64 24.86
C LYS A 77 7.06 17.88 24.30
N GLU A 78 8.30 17.69 23.87
CA GLU A 78 9.13 18.72 23.26
C GLU A 78 8.58 19.07 21.87
N LEU A 79 8.44 20.37 21.60
CA LEU A 79 8.04 20.85 20.27
C LEU A 79 9.29 20.93 19.39
N PRO A 80 9.36 20.14 18.29
CA PRO A 80 10.47 20.27 17.36
C PRO A 80 10.36 21.58 16.57
N ASN A 81 11.49 22.09 16.09
CA ASN A 81 11.50 23.16 15.11
C ASN A 81 10.96 22.63 13.78
N THR A 82 9.87 23.22 13.28
CA THR A 82 9.15 22.79 12.07
C THR A 82 9.55 23.55 10.80
N ARG A 83 10.49 24.50 10.90
CA ARG A 83 10.96 25.26 9.73
C ARG A 83 11.70 24.36 8.77
N ILE A 84 11.34 24.46 7.50
CA ILE A 84 12.01 23.75 6.41
C ILE A 84 12.99 24.74 5.75
N GLU A 85 14.24 24.34 5.59
CA GLU A 85 15.28 25.18 4.96
C GLU A 85 14.97 25.42 3.48
N PRO A 86 15.05 26.66 2.96
CA PRO A 86 14.86 26.89 1.53
C PRO A 86 15.96 26.22 0.70
N ASP A 87 15.59 25.27 -0.18
CA ASP A 87 16.52 24.61 -1.11
C ASP A 87 15.98 24.68 -2.56
N ARG A 88 16.85 25.03 -3.50
CA ARG A 88 16.53 25.06 -4.95
C ARG A 88 16.14 23.68 -5.48
N ARG A 89 16.61 22.60 -4.86
CA ARG A 89 16.35 21.22 -5.29
C ARG A 89 14.89 20.81 -5.18
N TRP A 90 14.10 21.47 -4.32
CA TRP A 90 12.67 21.17 -4.17
C TRP A 90 11.86 21.42 -5.42
N PHE A 91 12.31 22.37 -6.24
CA PHE A 91 11.63 22.78 -7.46
C PHE A 91 12.18 22.05 -8.70
N GLY A 92 13.18 21.17 -8.52
CA GLY A 92 13.71 20.33 -9.58
C GLY A 92 12.85 19.09 -9.82
N ASN A 93 12.83 18.60 -11.06
CA ASN A 93 12.11 17.38 -11.41
C ASN A 93 12.72 16.17 -10.68
N THR A 94 11.94 15.49 -9.84
CA THR A 94 12.44 14.36 -9.01
C THR A 94 12.29 12.99 -9.68
N ARG A 95 11.29 12.83 -10.56
CA ARG A 95 11.05 11.61 -11.33
C ARG A 95 10.77 12.00 -12.78
N VAL A 96 11.66 11.59 -13.69
CA VAL A 96 11.57 11.86 -15.12
C VAL A 96 11.63 10.53 -15.86
N VAL A 97 10.79 10.37 -16.88
CA VAL A 97 10.78 9.19 -17.76
C VAL A 97 10.91 9.67 -19.20
N GLY A 98 11.75 9.02 -20.00
CA GLY A 98 11.87 9.33 -21.42
C GLY A 98 10.64 8.84 -22.22
N GLN A 99 10.25 9.57 -23.26
CA GLN A 99 9.06 9.22 -24.06
C GLN A 99 9.16 7.82 -24.71
N LYS A 100 10.36 7.44 -25.18
CA LYS A 100 10.61 6.11 -25.77
C LYS A 100 10.44 4.99 -24.75
N GLU A 101 11.00 5.18 -23.56
CA GLU A 101 10.90 4.21 -22.45
C GLU A 101 9.45 4.09 -21.96
N LEU A 102 8.72 5.21 -21.92
CA LEU A 102 7.31 5.24 -21.57
C LEU A 102 6.47 4.46 -22.59
N GLY A 103 6.74 4.62 -23.89
CA GLY A 103 6.10 3.85 -24.95
C GLY A 103 6.32 2.34 -24.78
N LEU A 104 7.58 1.92 -24.65
CA LEU A 104 7.94 0.52 -24.41
C LEU A 104 7.28 -0.03 -23.14
N PHE A 105 7.26 0.75 -22.05
CA PHE A 105 6.63 0.37 -20.80
C PHE A 105 5.12 0.14 -20.95
N ARG A 106 4.42 1.00 -21.71
CA ARG A 106 2.99 0.82 -21.97
C ARG A 106 2.70 -0.46 -22.74
N GLU A 107 3.47 -0.74 -23.79
CA GLU A 107 3.33 -1.95 -24.62
C GLU A 107 3.60 -3.21 -23.81
N GLU A 108 4.72 -3.26 -23.08
CA GLU A 108 5.09 -4.42 -22.28
C GLU A 108 4.06 -4.67 -21.18
N LEU A 109 3.62 -3.62 -20.49
CA LEU A 109 2.67 -3.78 -19.39
C LEU A 109 1.28 -4.19 -19.90
N GLN A 110 0.81 -3.65 -21.03
CA GLN A 110 -0.46 -4.07 -21.64
C GLN A 110 -0.43 -5.54 -22.09
N SER A 111 0.70 -6.00 -22.65
CA SER A 111 0.86 -7.40 -23.04
C SER A 111 0.88 -8.36 -21.84
N ARG A 112 1.40 -7.91 -20.69
CA ARG A 112 1.55 -8.73 -19.47
C ARG A 112 0.30 -8.71 -18.58
N MET A 113 -0.44 -7.60 -18.55
CA MET A 113 -1.67 -7.44 -17.76
C MET A 113 -2.86 -8.24 -18.29
N SER A 114 -2.86 -8.59 -19.58
CA SER A 114 -3.91 -9.44 -20.17
C SER A 114 -3.90 -10.87 -19.62
N ASN A 115 -2.79 -11.29 -18.99
CA ASN A 115 -2.64 -12.62 -18.42
C ASN A 115 -2.81 -12.59 -16.90
N ASN A 116 -3.87 -13.24 -16.41
CA ASN A 116 -4.24 -13.31 -14.99
C ASN A 116 -3.23 -14.05 -14.09
N TYR A 117 -2.25 -14.75 -14.64
CA TYR A 117 -1.23 -15.48 -13.87
C TYR A 117 0.01 -14.65 -13.56
N ASN A 118 0.16 -13.47 -14.17
CA ASN A 118 1.31 -12.61 -13.93
C ASN A 118 1.06 -11.70 -12.72
N VAL A 119 2.04 -11.63 -11.80
CA VAL A 119 1.97 -10.77 -10.60
C VAL A 119 3.11 -9.77 -10.59
N ILE A 120 2.79 -8.50 -10.36
CA ILE A 120 3.77 -7.42 -10.23
C ILE A 120 4.40 -7.46 -8.83
N LEU A 121 5.73 -7.64 -8.77
CA LEU A 121 6.45 -7.74 -7.50
C LEU A 121 6.78 -6.39 -6.83
N LYS A 122 6.95 -5.32 -7.61
CA LYS A 122 7.42 -4.00 -7.14
C LYS A 122 6.53 -2.85 -7.62
N GLU A 123 5.24 -2.94 -7.34
CA GLU A 123 4.23 -1.98 -7.79
C GLU A 123 4.55 -0.53 -7.39
N ARG A 124 4.99 -0.28 -6.15
CA ARG A 124 5.26 1.07 -5.62
C ARG A 124 6.31 1.90 -6.36
N LYS A 125 7.17 1.24 -7.15
CA LYS A 125 8.22 1.92 -7.92
C LYS A 125 7.82 2.21 -9.37
N LEU A 126 6.71 1.66 -9.83
CA LEU A 126 6.25 1.80 -11.21
C LEU A 126 5.30 3.00 -11.35
N PRO A 127 5.47 3.86 -12.37
CA PRO A 127 4.59 4.99 -12.61
C PRO A 127 3.30 4.54 -13.31
N LEU A 128 2.45 3.78 -12.61
CA LEU A 128 1.22 3.21 -13.17
C LEU A 128 0.17 4.27 -13.55
N SER A 129 0.25 5.47 -12.98
CA SER A 129 -0.64 6.58 -13.35
C SER A 129 -0.47 7.03 -14.80
N LEU A 130 0.70 6.83 -15.41
CA LEU A 130 0.99 7.20 -16.80
C LEU A 130 0.38 6.22 -17.83
N LEU A 131 -0.23 5.12 -17.38
CA LEU A 131 -0.88 4.14 -18.24
C LEU A 131 -2.32 4.54 -18.62
N GLN A 132 -3.00 5.25 -17.72
CA GLN A 132 -4.38 5.68 -17.95
C GLN A 132 -4.38 6.98 -18.74
N ASP A 133 -4.32 6.87 -20.07
CA ASP A 133 -4.76 7.99 -20.90
C ASP A 133 -6.23 8.21 -20.55
N HIS A 134 -6.56 9.38 -19.99
CA HIS A 134 -7.93 9.75 -19.70
C HIS A 134 -8.72 9.52 -20.99
N GLN A 135 -9.67 8.58 -20.96
CA GLN A 135 -10.57 8.42 -22.09
C GLN A 135 -11.16 9.80 -22.34
N LYS A 136 -10.96 10.33 -23.55
CA LYS A 136 -11.53 11.60 -23.97
C LYS A 136 -12.97 11.57 -23.47
N GLN A 137 -13.34 12.51 -22.60
CA GLN A 137 -14.69 12.63 -22.07
C GLN A 137 -15.63 12.54 -23.28
N ALA A 138 -16.27 11.38 -23.44
CA ALA A 138 -16.97 11.06 -24.69
C ALA A 138 -18.18 11.98 -24.90
N LYS A 139 -18.56 12.70 -23.84
CA LYS A 139 -19.64 13.66 -23.80
C LYS A 139 -19.05 14.97 -23.27
N ALA A 140 -19.30 16.07 -23.98
CA ALA A 140 -18.94 17.41 -23.53
C ALA A 140 -19.48 17.64 -22.10
N HIS A 141 -18.73 18.35 -21.26
CA HIS A 141 -19.15 18.65 -19.89
C HIS A 141 -20.37 19.58 -19.94
N LEU A 142 -21.57 18.97 -19.89
CA LEU A 142 -22.84 19.69 -20.07
C LEU A 142 -23.02 20.83 -19.07
N LEU A 143 -22.44 20.70 -17.88
CA LEU A 143 -22.55 21.69 -16.80
C LEU A 143 -21.74 22.96 -17.05
N ASP A 144 -20.68 22.91 -17.87
CA ASP A 144 -19.92 24.10 -18.27
C ASP A 144 -20.70 24.92 -19.31
N ILE A 145 -21.50 24.23 -20.12
CA ILE A 145 -22.30 24.84 -21.20
C ILE A 145 -23.64 25.33 -20.64
N GLU A 146 -24.31 24.53 -19.80
CA GLU A 146 -25.61 24.81 -19.21
C GLU A 146 -25.59 24.46 -17.72
N PRO A 147 -25.21 25.40 -16.83
CA PRO A 147 -25.29 25.18 -15.39
C PRO A 147 -26.75 25.11 -14.94
N PHE A 148 -27.00 24.39 -13.84
CA PHE A 148 -28.36 24.13 -13.35
C PHE A 148 -29.20 25.40 -13.12
N GLU A 149 -28.60 26.48 -12.62
CA GLU A 149 -29.27 27.77 -12.38
C GLU A 149 -29.82 28.40 -13.68
N HIS A 150 -29.21 28.11 -14.83
CA HIS A 150 -29.64 28.61 -16.13
C HIS A 150 -30.54 27.64 -16.89
N ALA A 151 -30.43 26.34 -16.61
CA ALA A 151 -31.27 25.31 -17.22
C ALA A 151 -32.68 25.25 -16.59
N PHE A 152 -32.79 25.42 -15.26
CA PHE A 152 -34.04 25.33 -14.49
C PHE A 152 -34.12 26.42 -13.42
N GLY A 153 -35.35 26.81 -13.06
CA GLY A 153 -35.62 27.75 -11.97
C GLY A 153 -35.86 29.20 -12.41
N PRO A 154 -36.01 30.14 -11.45
CA PRO A 154 -36.49 31.50 -11.72
C PRO A 154 -35.55 32.32 -12.62
N LYS A 155 -34.24 32.03 -12.57
CA LYS A 155 -33.21 32.65 -13.43
C LYS A 155 -32.93 31.84 -14.70
N GLY A 156 -33.85 30.95 -15.08
CA GLY A 156 -33.72 30.08 -16.24
C GLY A 156 -33.62 30.88 -17.55
N LYS A 157 -32.53 30.65 -18.29
CA LYS A 157 -32.27 31.28 -19.59
C LYS A 157 -32.66 30.38 -20.76
N ARG A 158 -32.81 29.07 -20.55
CA ARG A 158 -33.12 28.09 -21.60
C ARG A 158 -34.58 28.21 -22.05
N LYS A 159 -34.81 28.54 -23.32
CA LYS A 159 -36.16 28.70 -23.91
C LYS A 159 -36.61 27.53 -24.78
N ARG A 160 -35.70 26.76 -25.37
CA ARG A 160 -36.00 25.63 -26.24
C ARG A 160 -35.15 24.41 -25.86
N PRO A 161 -35.69 23.17 -25.96
CA PRO A 161 -34.88 21.96 -25.81
C PRO A 161 -33.95 21.75 -27.00
N LYS A 162 -32.75 21.20 -26.73
CA LYS A 162 -31.85 20.70 -27.78
C LYS A 162 -32.33 19.30 -28.18
N LEU A 163 -33.02 19.19 -29.30
CA LEU A 163 -33.50 17.92 -29.85
C LEU A 163 -32.47 17.37 -30.83
N MET A 164 -32.25 16.06 -30.79
CA MET A 164 -31.37 15.35 -31.72
C MET A 164 -32.10 14.84 -32.97
N ALA A 165 -33.38 15.19 -33.12
CA ALA A 165 -34.26 14.81 -34.22
C ALA A 165 -34.57 16.05 -35.05
N LEU A 166 -34.55 15.91 -36.37
CA LEU A 166 -34.82 17.00 -37.32
C LEU A 166 -36.31 17.09 -37.67
N ASP A 167 -36.94 15.93 -37.87
CA ASP A 167 -38.33 15.82 -38.31
C ASP A 167 -39.21 15.14 -37.27
N TYR A 168 -40.53 15.40 -37.34
CA TYR A 168 -41.51 14.82 -36.42
C TYR A 168 -41.54 13.28 -36.49
N GLU A 169 -41.42 12.73 -37.70
CA GLU A 169 -41.35 11.27 -37.90
C GLU A 169 -40.09 10.66 -37.26
N SER A 170 -38.95 11.36 -37.37
CA SER A 170 -37.69 10.94 -36.74
C SER A 170 -37.73 11.00 -35.21
N LEU A 171 -38.55 11.89 -34.65
CA LEU A 171 -38.79 11.98 -33.21
C LEU A 171 -39.65 10.81 -32.72
N LEU A 172 -40.73 10.47 -33.44
CA LEU A 172 -41.62 9.35 -33.11
C LEU A 172 -40.95 7.99 -33.24
N LYS A 173 -40.02 7.83 -34.19
CA LYS A 173 -39.25 6.58 -34.35
C LYS A 173 -38.21 6.36 -33.25
N LYS A 174 -37.84 7.43 -32.54
CA LYS A 174 -36.79 7.44 -31.51
C LYS A 174 -37.35 7.41 -30.08
N SER A 175 -38.64 7.72 -29.90
CA SER A 175 -39.38 7.49 -28.65
C SER A 175 -39.74 6.02 -28.50
#